data_AF-A0A966PUU1-F1
#
_entry.id   AF-A0A966PUU1-F1
#
_cell.length_a   1.000
_cell.length_b   1.000
_cell.length_c   1.000
_cell.angle_alpha   90.00
_cell.angle_beta   90.00
_cell.angle_gamma   90.00
#
_symmetry.space_group_name_H-M   'P 1'
#
loop_
_entity.id
_entity.type
_entity.pdbx_description
1 polymer ?
#
loop_
_entity_poly.entity_id
_entity_poly.type
_entity_poly.pdbx_seq_one_letter_code
_entity_poly.pdbx_strand_id
1 'polypeptide(L)'
;MAQINKGDTFTNGESVTGGRLNALVDSATLAVGAITDQTNVTAGSLVSADSTIVAVSGVLKEATMGDINGSNIPVVTSSITAGANSDIVITPNDGTIVTGQAYTSADGLTVTVTSTAHILTAGQVILVASAGTGYNGTFRVATVLTNSFTYVMTTAATAGSGTLSYTKKGLVKNPANKSIAGNLYVDGNAVIAGTTVQTGAVTQTGAVTQTGTVNITGDIQYNGTPVFGLYGTETTNIYPYIIAGTVITFSATWYLSAGNDLFVDTITVPTNEIWDVNYYIPISNDTPTACTWSVIYILNGVGTTFCLGTSVNVVSGVVQMSAGVGGLTPPRYSIIPLNASFSLTAGTHTIKLRAGLFAAGNVLTMSGGNTKVIKKYKTA
;
A
#
# COMPACT_ATOMS: atom_id res chain seq x y z
N MET A 1 14.85 36.24 -59.99
CA MET A 1 15.87 36.48 -61.04
C MET A 1 17.24 36.46 -60.40
N ALA A 2 18.15 35.64 -60.95
CA ALA A 2 19.54 35.36 -60.56
C ALA A 2 19.84 35.31 -59.04
N GLN A 3 19.56 34.14 -58.45
CA GLN A 3 19.76 33.78 -57.05
C GLN A 3 21.14 33.16 -56.76
N ILE A 4 21.95 32.99 -57.81
CA ILE A 4 23.26 32.34 -57.76
C ILE A 4 24.31 33.41 -58.08
N ASN A 5 25.18 33.69 -57.11
CA ASN A 5 26.39 34.46 -57.31
C ASN A 5 27.38 33.59 -58.11
N LYS A 6 27.79 34.11 -59.27
CA LYS A 6 28.84 33.52 -60.09
C LYS A 6 30.15 33.42 -59.30
N GLY A 7 30.79 32.26 -59.39
CA GLY A 7 31.96 31.92 -58.61
C GLY A 7 33.30 32.46 -59.15
N ASP A 8 33.39 32.73 -60.45
CA ASP A 8 34.54 33.37 -61.11
C ASP A 8 34.03 34.46 -62.07
N THR A 9 34.89 35.41 -62.42
CA THR A 9 34.61 36.46 -63.42
C THR A 9 35.67 36.43 -64.51
N PHE A 10 35.23 36.23 -65.76
CA PHE A 10 36.10 36.34 -66.93
C PHE A 10 36.38 37.81 -67.24
N THR A 11 37.65 38.16 -67.41
CA THR A 11 38.03 39.45 -68.01
C THR A 11 38.27 39.27 -69.51
N ASN A 12 38.01 40.33 -70.27
CA ASN A 12 38.10 40.26 -71.73
C ASN A 12 39.54 39.94 -72.17
N GLY A 13 39.71 38.93 -73.03
CA GLY A 13 41.02 38.46 -73.50
C GLY A 13 41.61 37.27 -72.75
N GLU A 14 41.00 36.82 -71.66
CA GLU A 14 41.45 35.58 -71.00
C GLU A 14 40.99 34.33 -71.74
N SER A 15 41.82 33.28 -71.74
CA SER A 15 41.43 31.97 -72.26
C SER A 15 40.43 31.27 -71.33
N VAL A 16 39.31 30.84 -71.90
CA VAL A 16 38.33 29.98 -71.23
C VAL A 16 38.84 28.55 -71.28
N THR A 17 39.59 28.15 -70.25
CA THR A 17 40.05 26.77 -70.09
C THR A 17 38.98 25.93 -69.39
N GLY A 18 39.00 24.61 -69.58
CA GLY A 18 38.10 23.70 -68.86
C GLY A 18 38.20 23.85 -67.34
N GLY A 19 39.40 24.11 -66.81
CA GLY A 19 39.61 24.36 -65.38
C GLY A 19 38.89 25.61 -64.87
N ARG A 20 38.88 26.70 -65.65
CA ARG A 20 38.16 27.92 -65.29
C ARG A 20 36.65 27.80 -65.42
N LEU A 21 36.18 27.03 -66.40
CA LEU A 21 34.77 26.73 -66.54
C LEU A 21 34.26 25.93 -65.34
N ASN A 22 35.03 24.92 -64.90
CA ASN A 22 34.72 24.15 -63.69
C ASN A 22 34.76 25.05 -62.44
N ALA A 23 35.78 25.89 -62.30
CA ALA A 23 35.88 26.83 -61.19
C ALA A 23 34.65 27.78 -61.11
N LEU A 24 34.20 28.35 -62.23
CA LEU A 24 32.99 29.20 -62.25
C LEU A 24 31.75 28.51 -61.66
N VAL A 25 31.58 27.22 -61.97
CA VAL A 25 30.44 26.41 -61.52
C VAL A 25 30.62 25.99 -60.07
N ASP A 26 31.81 25.51 -59.70
CA ASP A 26 32.11 24.96 -58.38
C ASP A 26 32.17 26.02 -57.29
N SER A 27 32.55 27.26 -57.61
CA SER A 27 32.54 28.39 -56.66
C SER A 27 31.25 29.23 -56.73
N ALA A 28 30.26 28.83 -57.52
CA ALA A 28 28.97 29.51 -57.53
C ALA A 28 28.28 29.37 -56.16
N THR A 29 27.84 30.48 -55.57
CA THR A 29 27.19 30.48 -54.25
C THR A 29 25.75 30.94 -54.36
N LEU A 30 24.87 30.36 -53.54
CA LEU A 30 23.51 30.85 -53.42
C LEU A 30 23.51 32.09 -52.51
N ALA A 31 22.95 33.20 -52.97
CA ALA A 31 22.89 34.42 -52.17
C ALA A 31 21.99 34.23 -50.94
N VAL A 32 22.32 34.87 -49.81
CA VAL A 32 21.43 34.86 -48.62
C VAL A 32 20.10 35.51 -48.99
N GLY A 33 18.98 34.85 -48.71
CA GLY A 33 17.66 35.30 -49.13
C GLY A 33 17.35 35.04 -50.61
N ALA A 34 18.17 34.26 -51.32
CA ALA A 34 17.82 33.79 -52.65
C ALA A 34 16.49 33.05 -52.65
N ILE A 35 16.27 32.17 -51.67
CA ILE A 35 15.04 31.39 -51.56
C ILE A 35 14.10 32.13 -50.58
N THR A 36 13.43 33.17 -51.07
CA THR A 36 12.42 33.93 -50.28
C THR A 36 11.00 33.41 -50.45
N ASP A 37 10.73 32.69 -51.55
CA ASP A 37 9.37 32.39 -52.00
C ASP A 37 9.00 30.91 -51.78
N GLN A 38 9.62 30.24 -50.80
CA GLN A 38 9.13 28.93 -50.38
C GLN A 38 7.83 29.15 -49.63
N THR A 39 6.71 28.74 -50.23
CA THR A 39 5.49 28.54 -49.48
C THR A 39 5.77 27.57 -48.33
N ASN A 40 5.19 27.83 -47.15
CA ASN A 40 5.30 26.92 -46.03
C ASN A 40 4.93 25.51 -46.49
N VAL A 41 5.80 24.54 -46.18
CA VAL A 41 5.48 23.13 -46.37
C VAL A 41 4.19 22.86 -45.58
N THR A 42 3.15 22.40 -46.28
CA THR A 42 1.87 22.12 -45.63
C THR A 42 2.06 20.93 -44.69
N ALA A 43 1.53 21.02 -43.47
CA ALA A 43 1.64 19.92 -42.51
C ALA A 43 1.14 18.60 -43.12
N GLY A 44 1.93 17.53 -42.99
CA GLY A 44 1.58 16.20 -43.51
C GLY A 44 1.82 15.98 -45.01
N SER A 45 2.38 16.95 -45.74
CA SER A 45 2.72 16.77 -47.17
C SER A 45 4.06 16.08 -47.41
N LEU A 46 4.90 15.95 -46.37
CA LEU A 46 6.22 15.32 -46.48
C LEU A 46 6.10 13.79 -46.43
N VAL A 47 6.63 13.13 -47.45
CA VAL A 47 6.76 11.66 -47.51
C VAL A 47 8.22 11.23 -47.36
N SER A 48 8.45 9.96 -47.07
CA SER A 48 9.81 9.43 -46.82
C SER A 48 10.80 9.60 -47.99
N ALA A 49 10.28 9.77 -49.22
CA ALA A 49 11.08 9.99 -50.42
C ALA A 49 11.45 11.47 -50.64
N ASP A 50 10.88 12.38 -49.86
CA ASP A 50 11.18 13.80 -49.99
C ASP A 50 12.58 14.11 -49.46
N SER A 51 13.22 15.09 -50.07
CA SER A 51 14.49 15.65 -49.65
C SER A 51 14.39 17.16 -49.44
N THR A 52 15.27 17.67 -48.61
CA THR A 52 15.44 19.11 -48.36
C THR A 52 16.91 19.47 -48.55
N ILE A 53 17.18 20.75 -48.75
CA ILE A 53 18.56 21.25 -48.80
C ILE A 53 18.92 21.85 -47.45
N VAL A 54 19.99 21.33 -46.85
CA VAL A 54 20.58 21.85 -45.61
C VAL A 54 21.93 22.51 -45.91
N ALA A 55 22.16 23.67 -45.32
CA ALA A 55 23.45 24.34 -45.37
C ALA A 55 24.35 23.81 -44.23
N VAL A 56 25.45 23.17 -44.58
CA VAL A 56 26.45 22.67 -43.63
C VAL A 56 27.79 23.32 -43.94
N SER A 57 28.27 24.17 -43.04
CA SER A 57 29.54 24.91 -43.19
C SER A 57 29.63 25.69 -44.51
N GLY A 58 28.54 26.32 -44.94
CA GLY A 58 28.47 27.11 -46.17
C GLY A 58 28.26 26.30 -47.45
N VAL A 59 28.20 24.96 -47.37
CA VAL A 59 27.89 24.09 -48.52
C VAL A 59 26.44 23.60 -48.42
N LEU A 60 25.72 23.71 -49.52
CA LEU A 60 24.37 23.15 -49.64
C LEU A 60 24.47 21.65 -49.90
N LYS A 61 23.81 20.85 -49.06
CA LYS A 61 23.73 19.40 -49.19
C LYS A 61 22.27 18.98 -49.22
N GLU A 62 21.97 17.98 -50.03
CA GLU A 62 20.69 17.29 -49.97
C GLU A 62 20.65 16.42 -48.71
N ALA A 63 19.55 16.51 -47.95
CA ALA A 63 19.22 15.62 -46.86
C ALA A 63 17.85 15.01 -47.13
N THR A 64 17.77 13.69 -47.08
CA THR A 64 16.50 12.98 -47.14
C THR A 64 15.74 13.09 -45.82
N MET A 65 14.43 12.83 -45.81
CA MET A 65 13.69 12.70 -44.55
C MET A 65 14.24 11.56 -43.68
N GLY A 66 14.85 10.53 -44.28
CA GLY A 66 15.58 9.48 -43.56
C GLY A 66 16.77 10.02 -42.79
N ASP A 67 17.57 10.91 -43.41
CA ASP A 67 18.72 11.55 -42.76
C ASP A 67 18.28 12.38 -41.56
N ILE A 68 17.20 13.16 -41.70
CA ILE A 68 16.64 13.94 -40.59
C ILE A 68 16.15 13.03 -39.46
N ASN A 69 15.39 11.99 -39.78
CA ASN A 69 14.88 11.05 -38.79
C ASN A 69 16.00 10.27 -38.06
N GLY A 70 17.16 10.08 -38.70
CA GLY A 70 18.34 9.43 -38.11
C GLY A 70 19.35 10.38 -37.46
N SER A 71 19.20 11.70 -37.62
CA SER A 71 20.25 12.69 -37.34
C SER A 71 20.54 12.98 -35.85
N ASN A 72 19.85 12.33 -34.91
CA ASN A 72 19.84 12.72 -33.49
C ASN A 72 19.50 14.21 -33.23
N ILE A 73 18.96 14.93 -34.23
CA ILE A 73 18.54 16.32 -34.07
C ILE A 73 17.39 16.36 -33.05
N PRO A 74 17.49 17.16 -31.98
CA PRO A 74 16.41 17.30 -31.04
C PRO A 74 15.17 17.90 -31.74
N VAL A 75 14.06 17.18 -31.70
CA VAL A 75 12.77 17.73 -32.11
C VAL A 75 12.22 18.54 -30.95
N VAL A 76 12.32 19.87 -31.05
CA VAL A 76 11.73 20.80 -30.07
C VAL A 76 10.47 21.39 -30.69
N THR A 77 9.31 21.07 -30.11
CA THR A 77 8.02 21.59 -30.52
C THR A 77 7.18 22.00 -29.31
N SER A 78 6.34 23.02 -29.48
CA SER A 78 5.37 23.43 -28.47
C SER A 78 4.19 22.47 -28.36
N SER A 79 3.91 21.69 -29.40
CA SER A 79 2.83 20.70 -29.42
C SER A 79 3.14 19.54 -30.36
N ILE A 80 2.67 18.35 -30.00
CA ILE A 80 2.63 17.17 -30.86
C ILE A 80 1.16 16.77 -30.95
N THR A 81 0.59 16.84 -32.13
CA THR A 81 -0.81 16.45 -32.41
C THR A 81 -0.81 15.33 -33.44
N ALA A 82 -1.63 14.31 -33.19
CA ALA A 82 -1.96 13.31 -34.20
C ALA A 82 -3.29 13.68 -34.87
N GLY A 83 -3.48 13.22 -36.10
CA GLY A 83 -4.78 13.27 -36.76
C GLY A 83 -5.83 12.44 -36.02
N ALA A 84 -7.10 12.60 -36.39
CA ALA A 84 -8.18 11.77 -35.84
C ALA A 84 -7.90 10.28 -36.07
N ASN A 85 -8.12 9.46 -35.03
CA ASN A 85 -7.89 8.01 -35.05
C ASN A 85 -6.42 7.58 -35.25
N SER A 86 -5.46 8.49 -35.04
CA SER A 86 -4.04 8.18 -35.09
C SER A 86 -3.41 8.26 -33.70
N ASP A 87 -2.49 7.34 -33.42
CA ASP A 87 -1.74 7.33 -32.16
C ASP A 87 -0.51 8.23 -32.23
N ILE A 88 -0.16 8.86 -31.09
CA ILE A 88 1.17 9.43 -30.88
C ILE A 88 2.01 8.35 -30.20
N VAL A 89 2.90 7.72 -30.96
CA VAL A 89 3.83 6.72 -30.41
C VAL A 89 5.16 7.40 -30.06
N ILE A 90 5.48 7.44 -28.76
CA ILE A 90 6.77 7.91 -28.27
C ILE A 90 7.53 6.69 -27.74
N THR A 91 8.52 6.23 -28.51
CA THR A 91 9.42 5.15 -28.11
C THR A 91 10.74 5.76 -27.68
N PRO A 92 10.96 6.02 -26.37
CA PRO A 92 12.25 6.52 -25.92
C PRO A 92 13.31 5.43 -26.10
N ASN A 93 14.45 5.78 -26.68
CA ASN A 93 15.54 4.84 -26.85
C ASN A 93 16.31 4.66 -25.53
N ASP A 94 16.71 3.42 -25.27
CA ASP A 94 17.67 3.15 -24.21
C ASP A 94 19.07 3.67 -24.63
N GLY A 95 19.87 4.03 -23.63
CA GLY A 95 21.28 4.35 -23.84
C GLY A 95 22.11 3.11 -24.15
N THR A 96 23.39 3.33 -24.42
CA THR A 96 24.36 2.25 -24.53
C THR A 96 24.59 1.58 -23.16
N ILE A 97 24.90 0.28 -23.18
CA ILE A 97 25.29 -0.46 -21.98
C ILE A 97 26.67 0.03 -21.54
N VAL A 98 26.81 0.42 -20.29
CA VAL A 98 28.09 0.72 -19.63
C VAL A 98 28.43 -0.45 -18.72
N THR A 99 29.58 -1.10 -18.94
CA THR A 99 29.96 -2.34 -18.23
C THR A 99 31.10 -2.14 -17.24
N GLY A 100 31.20 -3.03 -16.26
CA GLY A 100 32.38 -3.14 -15.38
C GLY A 100 32.58 -1.99 -14.40
N GLN A 101 31.51 -1.26 -14.08
CA GLN A 101 31.57 -0.11 -13.17
C GLN A 101 31.58 -0.59 -11.73
N ALA A 102 32.48 -0.06 -10.91
CA ALA A 102 32.56 -0.43 -9.50
C ALA A 102 31.35 0.11 -8.74
N TYR A 103 30.86 -0.65 -7.76
CA TYR A 103 29.83 -0.18 -6.84
C TYR A 103 30.15 -0.55 -5.40
N THR A 104 29.59 0.23 -4.47
CA THR A 104 29.64 -0.01 -3.02
C THR A 104 28.30 0.35 -2.39
N SER A 105 27.88 -0.42 -1.38
CA SER A 105 26.71 -0.11 -0.55
C SER A 105 26.99 -0.51 0.89
N ALA A 106 27.04 0.46 1.79
CA ALA A 106 27.36 0.24 3.20
C ALA A 106 26.14 -0.19 4.03
N ASP A 107 24.95 0.25 3.64
CA ASP A 107 23.67 0.00 4.31
C ASP A 107 22.81 -1.07 3.62
N GLY A 108 23.26 -1.54 2.45
CA GLY A 108 22.47 -2.46 1.63
C GLY A 108 21.29 -1.81 0.90
N LEU A 109 21.09 -0.49 0.98
CA LEU A 109 19.98 0.23 0.35
C LEU A 109 20.48 1.29 -0.62
N THR A 110 21.41 2.11 -0.17
CA THR A 110 22.04 3.16 -0.95
C THR A 110 23.24 2.58 -1.67
N VAL A 111 23.21 2.59 -2.99
CA VAL A 111 24.30 2.08 -3.82
C VAL A 111 24.99 3.23 -4.49
N THR A 112 26.29 3.36 -4.27
CA THR A 112 27.16 4.30 -4.98
C THR A 112 27.87 3.56 -6.10
N VAL A 113 27.73 4.06 -7.32
CA VAL A 113 28.41 3.52 -8.51
C VAL A 113 29.50 4.51 -8.93
N THR A 114 30.73 4.03 -9.05
CA THR A 114 31.85 4.80 -9.60
C THR A 114 31.88 4.57 -11.11
N SER A 115 31.60 5.64 -11.86
CA SER A 115 31.57 5.61 -13.33
C SER A 115 32.01 6.96 -13.89
N THR A 116 33.16 7.00 -14.53
CA THR A 116 33.71 8.23 -15.11
C THR A 116 32.82 8.73 -16.25
N ALA A 117 32.49 10.03 -16.23
CA ALA A 117 31.76 10.70 -17.32
C ALA A 117 30.43 10.02 -17.73
N HIS A 118 29.66 9.53 -16.76
CA HIS A 118 28.45 8.73 -17.00
C HIS A 118 27.26 9.47 -17.64
N ILE A 119 27.32 10.80 -17.84
CA ILE A 119 26.29 11.68 -18.45
C ILE A 119 24.85 11.55 -17.89
N LEU A 120 24.69 10.92 -16.73
CA LEU A 120 23.39 10.75 -16.08
C LEU A 120 22.99 12.03 -15.35
N THR A 121 21.70 12.20 -15.12
CA THR A 121 21.15 13.23 -14.23
C THR A 121 20.24 12.61 -13.18
N ALA A 122 20.09 13.27 -12.02
CA ALA A 122 19.21 12.80 -10.96
C ALA A 122 17.76 12.65 -11.47
N GLY A 123 17.10 11.56 -11.05
CA GLY A 123 15.75 11.18 -11.45
C GLY A 123 15.66 10.33 -12.73
N GLN A 124 16.76 10.16 -13.48
CA GLN A 124 16.79 9.24 -14.62
C GLN A 124 16.65 7.79 -14.15
N VAL A 125 16.11 6.94 -15.02
CA VAL A 125 15.96 5.50 -14.76
C VAL A 125 17.11 4.75 -15.41
N ILE A 126 17.68 3.80 -14.69
CA ILE A 126 18.72 2.88 -15.18
C ILE A 126 18.28 1.44 -14.96
N LEU A 127 18.69 0.55 -15.85
CA LEU A 127 18.66 -0.89 -15.65
C LEU A 127 20.06 -1.32 -15.22
N VAL A 128 20.18 -1.82 -14.00
CA VAL A 128 21.41 -2.40 -13.45
C VAL A 128 21.37 -3.92 -13.62
N ALA A 129 22.46 -4.47 -14.15
CA ALA A 129 22.66 -5.90 -14.37
C ALA A 129 24.08 -6.30 -13.99
N SER A 130 24.33 -7.61 -13.86
CA SER A 130 25.64 -8.18 -13.52
C SER A 130 26.24 -7.69 -12.18
N ALA A 131 25.43 -7.12 -11.30
CA ALA A 131 25.80 -6.81 -9.92
C ALA A 131 25.65 -8.06 -9.03
N GLY A 132 26.18 -8.00 -7.80
CA GLY A 132 25.94 -9.03 -6.79
C GLY A 132 24.44 -9.25 -6.49
N THR A 133 24.10 -10.39 -5.89
CA THR A 133 22.72 -10.75 -5.55
C THR A 133 22.03 -9.64 -4.75
N GLY A 134 20.82 -9.25 -5.17
CA GLY A 134 20.04 -8.18 -4.55
C GLY A 134 20.25 -6.78 -5.13
N TYR A 135 21.29 -6.55 -5.95
CA TYR A 135 21.61 -5.24 -6.53
C TYR A 135 21.17 -5.06 -7.99
N ASN A 136 20.64 -6.11 -8.64
CA ASN A 136 20.15 -6.05 -10.01
C ASN A 136 18.70 -5.56 -10.06
N GLY A 137 18.36 -4.74 -11.06
CA GLY A 137 17.00 -4.22 -11.21
C GLY A 137 16.92 -2.88 -11.94
N THR A 138 15.72 -2.31 -12.00
CA THR A 138 15.47 -0.99 -12.59
C THR A 138 15.33 0.04 -11.48
N PHE A 139 16.20 1.05 -11.47
CA PHE A 139 16.29 2.02 -10.39
C PHE A 139 16.28 3.46 -10.90
N ARG A 140 15.82 4.39 -10.06
CA ARG A 140 15.99 5.82 -10.29
C ARG A 140 17.31 6.29 -9.69
N VAL A 141 18.07 7.06 -10.46
CA VAL A 141 19.28 7.74 -9.99
C VAL A 141 18.87 8.78 -8.95
N ALA A 142 19.40 8.65 -7.74
CA ALA A 142 19.10 9.54 -6.62
C ALA A 142 19.99 10.79 -6.64
N THR A 143 21.31 10.61 -6.73
CA THR A 143 22.29 11.71 -6.80
C THR A 143 23.31 11.46 -7.90
N VAL A 144 23.90 12.54 -8.41
CA VAL A 144 24.91 12.51 -9.46
C VAL A 144 26.07 13.43 -9.09
N LEU A 145 27.28 12.92 -9.24
CA LEU A 145 28.56 13.63 -9.19
C LEU A 145 29.30 13.39 -10.52
N THR A 146 30.41 14.07 -10.75
CA THR A 146 31.14 13.98 -12.03
C THR A 146 31.55 12.55 -12.42
N ASN A 147 31.94 11.73 -11.44
CA ASN A 147 32.47 10.38 -11.66
C ASN A 147 31.75 9.31 -10.85
N SER A 148 30.56 9.63 -10.32
CA SER A 148 29.77 8.67 -9.58
C SER A 148 28.31 9.11 -9.50
N PHE A 149 27.44 8.14 -9.27
CA PHE A 149 26.04 8.40 -8.99
C PHE A 149 25.55 7.43 -7.93
N THR A 150 24.41 7.74 -7.31
CA THR A 150 23.75 6.82 -6.39
C THR A 150 22.37 6.41 -6.89
N TYR A 151 21.92 5.24 -6.48
CA TYR A 151 20.51 4.85 -6.55
C TYR A 151 20.11 4.19 -5.22
N VAL A 152 18.80 4.18 -4.94
CA VAL A 152 18.25 3.60 -3.72
C VAL A 152 17.37 2.42 -4.10
N MET A 153 17.62 1.29 -3.45
CA MET A 153 16.82 0.07 -3.62
C MET A 153 15.58 0.11 -2.72
N THR A 154 14.51 -0.58 -3.14
CA THR A 154 13.28 -0.69 -2.34
C THR A 154 13.38 -1.76 -1.25
N THR A 155 14.28 -2.73 -1.43
CA THR A 155 14.56 -3.81 -0.48
C THR A 155 16.05 -3.82 -0.20
N ALA A 156 16.43 -3.90 1.09
CA ALA A 156 17.83 -3.92 1.49
C ALA A 156 18.48 -5.25 1.06
N ALA A 157 19.64 -5.18 0.42
CA ALA A 157 20.55 -6.30 0.22
C ALA A 157 21.56 -6.38 1.38
N THR A 158 22.38 -7.43 1.42
CA THR A 158 23.54 -7.45 2.31
C THR A 158 24.57 -6.45 1.84
N ALA A 159 25.04 -5.56 2.73
CA ALA A 159 26.08 -4.58 2.43
C ALA A 159 27.29 -5.22 1.73
N GLY A 160 27.83 -4.54 0.73
CA GLY A 160 28.87 -5.11 -0.12
C GLY A 160 29.38 -4.18 -1.22
N SER A 161 30.33 -4.68 -1.99
CA SER A 161 30.93 -4.01 -3.13
C SER A 161 31.21 -4.99 -4.26
N GLY A 162 31.40 -4.47 -5.47
CA GLY A 162 31.67 -5.30 -6.64
C GLY A 162 31.70 -4.48 -7.92
N THR A 163 31.45 -5.13 -9.05
CA THR A 163 31.25 -4.49 -10.36
C THR A 163 29.83 -4.71 -10.85
N LEU A 164 29.32 -3.80 -11.67
CA LEU A 164 28.03 -3.91 -12.34
C LEU A 164 28.09 -3.36 -13.75
N SER A 165 27.05 -3.65 -14.52
CA SER A 165 26.73 -2.98 -15.77
C SER A 165 25.43 -2.20 -15.60
N TYR A 166 25.30 -1.05 -16.26
CA TYR A 166 24.04 -0.32 -16.29
C TYR A 166 23.71 0.20 -17.69
N THR A 167 22.42 0.33 -17.96
CA THR A 167 21.88 0.95 -19.17
C THR A 167 20.97 2.08 -18.77
N LYS A 168 21.16 3.29 -19.32
CA LYS A 168 20.18 4.36 -19.16
C LYS A 168 18.89 3.96 -19.86
N LYS A 169 17.78 3.87 -19.14
CA LYS A 169 16.50 3.54 -19.76
C LYS A 169 15.91 4.79 -20.42
N GLY A 170 15.30 4.58 -21.58
CA GLY A 170 14.47 5.60 -22.22
C GLY A 170 13.41 6.09 -21.24
N LEU A 171 13.25 7.42 -21.12
CA LEU A 171 12.28 8.03 -20.21
C LEU A 171 11.51 9.12 -20.93
N VAL A 172 10.18 9.10 -20.78
CA VAL A 172 9.32 10.24 -21.09
C VAL A 172 9.07 11.01 -19.80
N LYS A 173 9.64 12.22 -19.69
CA LYS A 173 9.44 13.10 -18.53
C LYS A 173 8.34 14.11 -18.86
N ASN A 174 7.29 14.13 -18.06
CA ASN A 174 6.32 15.24 -18.06
C ASN A 174 6.53 16.11 -16.81
N PRO A 175 7.06 17.33 -16.93
CA PRO A 175 7.36 18.18 -15.78
C PRO A 175 6.13 18.89 -15.18
N ALA A 176 4.97 18.83 -15.84
CA ALA A 176 3.77 19.56 -15.45
C ALA A 176 2.56 18.63 -15.29
N ASN A 177 1.41 19.22 -14.95
CA ASN A 177 0.14 18.51 -14.84
C ASN A 177 -0.21 17.82 -16.16
N LYS A 178 -0.48 16.51 -16.10
CA LYS A 178 -1.03 15.76 -17.22
C LYS A 178 -2.52 15.55 -16.97
N SER A 179 -3.37 16.08 -17.85
CA SER A 179 -4.78 15.71 -17.92
C SER A 179 -4.95 14.65 -19.01
N ILE A 180 -5.65 13.57 -18.70
CA ILE A 180 -6.03 12.53 -19.66
C ILE A 180 -7.56 12.51 -19.65
N ALA A 181 -8.19 12.92 -20.76
CA ALA A 181 -9.64 13.02 -20.85
C ALA A 181 -10.36 11.66 -20.96
N GLY A 182 -9.63 10.56 -20.94
CA GLY A 182 -10.15 9.20 -21.06
C GLY A 182 -9.38 8.21 -20.18
N ASN A 183 -9.19 7.00 -20.68
CA ASN A 183 -8.56 5.94 -19.91
C ASN A 183 -7.03 6.04 -19.93
N LEU A 184 -6.40 5.79 -18.78
CA LEU A 184 -4.97 5.51 -18.69
C LEU A 184 -4.79 4.01 -18.52
N TYR A 185 -4.19 3.36 -19.52
CA TYR A 185 -3.75 1.97 -19.42
C TYR A 185 -2.25 1.91 -19.13
N VAL A 186 -1.86 1.13 -18.12
CA VAL A 186 -0.46 0.89 -17.76
C VAL A 186 -0.22 -0.61 -17.81
N ASP A 187 0.53 -1.07 -18.82
CA ASP A 187 1.00 -2.44 -18.89
C ASP A 187 2.19 -2.61 -17.93
N GLY A 188 1.90 -3.09 -16.71
CA GLY A 188 2.88 -3.28 -15.63
C GLY A 188 2.55 -2.47 -14.38
N ASN A 189 3.58 -1.89 -13.74
CA ASN A 189 3.44 -1.25 -12.45
C ASN A 189 3.27 0.27 -12.58
N ALA A 190 2.19 0.79 -12.01
CA ALA A 190 2.06 2.22 -11.72
C ALA A 190 2.57 2.50 -10.30
N VAL A 191 3.54 3.41 -10.16
CA VAL A 191 4.02 3.91 -8.87
C VAL A 191 3.68 5.39 -8.79
N ILE A 192 2.81 5.76 -7.86
CA ILE A 192 2.43 7.16 -7.62
C ILE A 192 3.13 7.60 -6.33
N ALA A 193 4.10 8.49 -6.45
CA ALA A 193 4.72 9.12 -5.29
C ALA A 193 3.86 10.31 -4.85
N GLY A 194 3.39 10.29 -3.60
CA GLY A 194 2.55 11.34 -3.01
C GLY A 194 1.09 10.94 -2.87
N THR A 195 0.20 11.93 -2.85
CA THR A 195 -1.23 11.72 -2.65
C THR A 195 -1.93 11.33 -3.94
N THR A 196 -2.71 10.25 -3.90
CA THR A 196 -3.63 9.88 -4.98
C THR A 196 -5.06 10.14 -4.50
N VAL A 197 -5.85 10.83 -5.30
CA VAL A 197 -7.30 10.95 -5.10
C VAL A 197 -7.98 10.18 -6.22
N GLN A 198 -8.72 9.14 -5.87
CA GLN A 198 -9.52 8.38 -6.81
C GLN A 198 -11.00 8.66 -6.55
N THR A 199 -11.65 9.26 -7.53
CA THR A 199 -13.10 9.48 -7.49
C THR A 199 -13.77 8.40 -8.34
N GLY A 200 -14.73 7.69 -7.77
CA GLY A 200 -15.44 6.60 -8.43
C GLY A 200 -15.09 5.22 -7.87
N ALA A 201 -15.52 4.17 -8.56
CA ALA A 201 -15.29 2.80 -8.14
C ALA A 201 -13.84 2.37 -8.35
N VAL A 202 -13.28 1.65 -7.37
CA VAL A 202 -11.97 0.99 -7.48
C VAL A 202 -12.21 -0.51 -7.49
N THR A 203 -11.80 -1.18 -8.56
CA THR A 203 -11.75 -2.64 -8.60
C THR A 203 -10.30 -3.07 -8.55
N GLN A 204 -9.91 -3.77 -7.49
CA GLN A 204 -8.57 -4.33 -7.35
C GLN A 204 -8.66 -5.85 -7.29
N THR A 205 -7.92 -6.51 -8.17
CA THR A 205 -7.75 -7.95 -8.16
C THR A 205 -6.43 -8.28 -7.47
N GLY A 206 -6.48 -9.08 -6.40
CA GLY A 206 -5.31 -9.46 -5.61
C GLY A 206 -5.27 -8.84 -4.22
N ALA A 207 -4.12 -8.92 -3.56
CA ALA A 207 -3.96 -8.42 -2.20
C ALA A 207 -3.87 -6.89 -2.17
N VAL A 208 -4.53 -6.28 -1.19
CA VAL A 208 -4.43 -4.85 -0.88
C VAL A 208 -3.74 -4.72 0.47
N THR A 209 -2.64 -3.97 0.51
CA THR A 209 -2.00 -3.58 1.77
C THR A 209 -2.12 -2.07 1.91
N GLN A 210 -2.84 -1.63 2.94
CA GLN A 210 -2.94 -0.21 3.29
C GLN A 210 -2.28 -0.01 4.65
N THR A 211 -1.34 0.93 4.71
CA THR A 211 -0.70 1.35 5.96
C THR A 211 -1.32 2.66 6.42
N GLY A 212 -1.74 2.73 7.68
CA GLY A 212 -2.40 3.90 8.26
C GLY A 212 -3.91 3.70 8.44
N THR A 213 -4.64 4.80 8.56
CA THR A 213 -6.08 4.77 8.81
C THR A 213 -6.86 4.58 7.51
N VAL A 214 -7.67 3.53 7.47
CA VAL A 214 -8.65 3.31 6.39
C VAL A 214 -10.02 3.71 6.89
N ASN A 215 -10.56 4.81 6.38
CA ASN A 215 -11.92 5.26 6.68
C ASN A 215 -12.87 4.73 5.61
N ILE A 216 -13.75 3.81 6.00
CA ILE A 216 -14.76 3.23 5.10
C ILE A 216 -16.12 3.74 5.57
N THR A 217 -16.82 4.47 4.71
CA THR A 217 -18.14 5.04 5.00
C THR A 217 -19.30 4.15 4.55
N GLY A 218 -19.02 3.10 3.75
CA GLY A 218 -19.99 2.10 3.30
C GLY A 218 -19.75 0.71 3.90
N ASP A 219 -20.45 -0.28 3.37
CA ASP A 219 -20.31 -1.67 3.82
C ASP A 219 -19.04 -2.32 3.29
N ILE A 220 -18.35 -3.07 4.15
CA ILE A 220 -17.27 -3.97 3.76
C ILE A 220 -17.90 -5.32 3.49
N GLN A 221 -17.64 -5.92 2.32
CA GLN A 221 -18.13 -7.26 1.98
C GLN A 221 -16.98 -8.18 1.57
N TYR A 222 -17.04 -9.45 1.98
CA TYR A 222 -16.17 -10.54 1.56
C TYR A 222 -17.03 -11.60 0.87
N ASN A 223 -16.76 -11.88 -0.41
CA ASN A 223 -17.57 -12.77 -1.24
C ASN A 223 -19.08 -12.46 -1.18
N GLY A 224 -19.43 -11.18 -1.26
CA GLY A 224 -20.83 -10.71 -1.20
C GLY A 224 -21.47 -10.78 0.19
N THR A 225 -20.73 -11.19 1.23
CA THR A 225 -21.21 -11.21 2.62
C THR A 225 -20.59 -10.05 3.38
N PRO A 226 -21.37 -9.20 4.07
CA PRO A 226 -20.82 -8.14 4.91
C PRO A 226 -19.82 -8.68 5.94
N VAL A 227 -18.67 -8.01 6.07
CA VAL A 227 -17.61 -8.36 7.02
C VAL A 227 -17.84 -7.61 8.32
N PHE A 228 -17.99 -8.33 9.42
CA PHE A 228 -18.20 -7.78 10.76
C PHE A 228 -16.99 -6.95 11.21
N GLY A 229 -17.14 -5.62 11.27
CA GLY A 229 -16.14 -4.72 11.83
C GLY A 229 -16.34 -4.54 13.34
N LEU A 230 -15.33 -4.87 14.15
CA LEU A 230 -15.26 -4.42 15.55
C LEU A 230 -15.21 -2.89 15.54
N TYR A 231 -16.23 -2.24 16.09
CA TYR A 231 -16.32 -0.78 16.06
C TYR A 231 -16.21 -0.14 17.45
N GLY A 232 -16.33 -0.93 18.52
CA GLY A 232 -16.25 -0.43 19.89
C GLY A 232 -15.81 -1.50 20.89
N THR A 233 -15.13 -1.07 21.95
CA THR A 233 -14.86 -1.90 23.13
C THR A 233 -15.17 -1.07 24.37
N GLU A 234 -16.03 -1.59 25.24
CA GLU A 234 -16.41 -0.96 26.51
C GLU A 234 -15.93 -1.83 27.66
N THR A 235 -15.20 -1.24 28.61
CA THR A 235 -14.82 -1.89 29.86
C THR A 235 -15.54 -1.20 31.01
N THR A 236 -16.27 -1.97 31.80
CA THR A 236 -17.02 -1.47 32.95
C THR A 236 -16.63 -2.25 34.19
N ASN A 237 -16.40 -1.54 35.29
CA ASN A 237 -16.25 -2.18 36.59
C ASN A 237 -17.61 -2.72 37.02
N ILE A 238 -17.62 -3.95 37.49
CA ILE A 238 -18.81 -4.57 38.06
C ILE A 238 -18.72 -4.39 39.56
N TYR A 239 -19.60 -3.56 40.09
CA TYR A 239 -19.72 -3.46 41.54
C TYR A 239 -20.52 -4.67 42.01
N PRO A 240 -19.99 -5.49 42.92
CA PRO A 240 -20.79 -6.54 43.52
C PRO A 240 -22.03 -5.89 44.14
N TYR A 241 -23.20 -6.49 43.91
CA TYR A 241 -24.40 -6.11 44.63
C TYR A 241 -24.19 -6.53 46.09
N ILE A 242 -23.62 -5.62 46.88
CA ILE A 242 -23.54 -5.80 48.33
C ILE A 242 -24.99 -5.73 48.79
N ILE A 243 -25.57 -6.87 49.17
CA ILE A 243 -26.78 -6.88 50.00
C ILE A 243 -26.33 -6.28 51.33
N ALA A 244 -26.43 -4.95 51.44
CA ALA A 244 -25.94 -4.20 52.58
C ALA A 244 -26.54 -4.78 53.86
N GLY A 245 -25.66 -5.32 54.73
CA GLY A 245 -26.03 -5.79 56.06
C GLY A 245 -26.33 -7.28 56.20
N THR A 246 -26.23 -8.09 55.15
CA THR A 246 -26.38 -9.56 55.29
C THR A 246 -25.13 -10.26 54.79
N VAL A 247 -24.26 -10.68 55.71
CA VAL A 247 -23.42 -11.85 55.45
C VAL A 247 -24.39 -12.93 55.02
N ILE A 248 -24.31 -13.40 53.77
CA ILE A 248 -25.11 -14.54 53.32
C ILE A 248 -24.59 -15.74 54.10
N THR A 249 -25.09 -15.90 55.31
CA THR A 249 -24.70 -16.93 56.23
C THR A 249 -25.64 -18.08 55.93
N PHE A 250 -25.15 -19.07 55.19
CA PHE A 250 -25.91 -20.29 54.94
C PHE A 250 -26.06 -21.01 56.28
N SER A 251 -27.24 -20.91 56.90
CA SER A 251 -27.55 -21.62 58.15
C SER A 251 -27.95 -23.06 57.83
N ALA A 252 -27.62 -23.95 58.77
CA ALA A 252 -27.50 -25.39 58.56
C ALA A 252 -28.81 -26.08 58.15
N THR A 253 -29.05 -26.19 56.85
CA THR A 253 -29.65 -27.36 56.18
C THR A 253 -29.41 -27.18 54.69
N TRP A 254 -29.11 -28.26 53.97
CA TRP A 254 -28.82 -28.25 52.53
C TRP A 254 -30.03 -27.78 51.72
N TYR A 255 -30.27 -26.47 51.68
CA TYR A 255 -31.23 -25.87 50.80
C TYR A 255 -30.51 -25.47 49.51
N LEU A 256 -30.92 -26.08 48.41
CA LEU A 256 -30.95 -25.34 47.15
C LEU A 256 -31.93 -24.18 47.38
N SER A 257 -31.48 -23.07 47.95
CA SER A 257 -32.25 -21.83 47.84
C SER A 257 -32.14 -21.38 46.38
N ALA A 258 -32.94 -22.01 45.54
CA ALA A 258 -33.18 -21.60 44.18
C ALA A 258 -33.74 -20.17 44.24
N GLY A 259 -32.91 -19.15 44.10
CA GLY A 259 -33.41 -17.77 44.09
C GLY A 259 -32.40 -16.65 44.21
N ASN A 260 -31.24 -16.86 44.84
CA ASN A 260 -30.33 -15.74 45.11
C ASN A 260 -29.33 -15.56 43.95
N ASP A 261 -29.66 -14.62 43.07
CA ASP A 261 -28.74 -14.09 42.06
C ASP A 261 -27.66 -13.25 42.77
N LEU A 262 -26.39 -13.65 42.68
CA LEU A 262 -25.23 -12.91 43.21
C LEU A 262 -24.94 -11.67 42.36
N PHE A 263 -25.23 -11.76 41.08
CA PHE A 263 -25.10 -10.68 40.11
C PHE A 263 -26.15 -10.84 39.02
N VAL A 264 -26.78 -9.72 38.63
CA VAL A 264 -27.69 -9.65 37.48
C VAL A 264 -27.25 -8.48 36.61
N ASP A 265 -26.93 -8.77 35.36
CA ASP A 265 -26.69 -7.76 34.32
C ASP A 265 -27.78 -7.85 33.27
N THR A 266 -28.21 -6.70 32.77
CA THR A 266 -29.10 -6.65 31.61
C THR A 266 -28.37 -5.92 30.50
N ILE A 267 -28.12 -6.64 29.40
CA ILE A 267 -27.42 -6.13 28.23
C ILE A 267 -28.41 -6.09 27.07
N THR A 268 -28.62 -4.91 26.50
CA THR A 268 -29.44 -4.75 25.29
C THR A 268 -28.52 -4.56 24.09
N VAL A 269 -28.50 -5.55 23.20
CA VAL A 269 -27.75 -5.52 21.94
C VAL A 269 -28.66 -4.98 20.84
N PRO A 270 -28.26 -3.92 20.10
CA PRO A 270 -29.02 -3.39 18.97
C PRO A 270 -29.29 -4.42 17.87
N THR A 271 -30.35 -4.20 17.07
CA THR A 271 -30.83 -5.13 16.03
C THR A 271 -29.78 -5.46 14.96
N ASN A 272 -28.84 -4.55 14.74
CA ASN A 272 -27.78 -4.63 13.74
C ASN A 272 -26.40 -4.85 14.37
N GLU A 273 -26.33 -5.52 15.53
CA GLU A 273 -25.09 -5.73 16.25
C GLU A 273 -24.97 -7.14 16.85
N ILE A 274 -23.73 -7.61 16.96
CA ILE A 274 -23.32 -8.75 17.77
C ILE A 274 -22.32 -8.24 18.78
N TRP A 275 -22.47 -8.60 20.04
CA TRP A 275 -21.55 -8.19 21.11
C TRP A 275 -20.87 -9.42 21.70
N ASP A 276 -19.53 -9.44 21.70
CA ASP A 276 -18.77 -10.40 22.50
C ASP A 276 -18.52 -9.81 23.88
N VAL A 277 -19.10 -10.41 24.90
CA VAL A 277 -18.98 -9.92 26.26
C VAL A 277 -18.17 -10.90 27.09
N ASN A 278 -17.25 -10.35 27.88
CA ASN A 278 -16.33 -11.08 28.73
C ASN A 278 -16.44 -10.58 30.17
N TYR A 279 -16.77 -11.46 31.10
CA TYR A 279 -16.74 -11.19 32.54
C TYR A 279 -15.48 -11.76 33.16
N TYR A 280 -14.83 -10.94 33.99
CA TYR A 280 -13.78 -11.33 34.92
C TYR A 280 -14.26 -11.06 36.34
N ILE A 281 -14.47 -12.11 37.13
CA ILE A 281 -15.00 -12.02 38.49
C ILE A 281 -14.11 -12.84 39.43
N PRO A 282 -13.15 -12.20 40.13
CA PRO A 282 -12.38 -12.88 41.16
C PRO A 282 -13.24 -13.13 42.41
N ILE A 283 -13.30 -14.40 42.82
CA ILE A 283 -14.06 -14.83 43.99
C ILE A 283 -13.07 -15.40 45.01
N SER A 284 -13.10 -14.89 46.25
CA SER A 284 -12.35 -15.44 47.37
C SER A 284 -13.29 -16.20 48.31
N ASN A 285 -12.76 -17.30 48.87
CA ASN A 285 -13.41 -18.01 49.96
C ASN A 285 -12.68 -17.68 51.28
N ASP A 286 -13.39 -17.06 52.22
CA ASP A 286 -12.82 -16.62 53.50
C ASP A 286 -13.07 -17.62 54.64
N THR A 287 -13.56 -18.84 54.37
CA THR A 287 -13.84 -19.78 55.46
C THR A 287 -12.62 -20.43 56.09
N PRO A 288 -12.62 -20.53 57.44
CA PRO A 288 -11.54 -21.17 58.18
C PRO A 288 -11.55 -22.71 58.13
N THR A 289 -12.63 -23.35 57.67
CA THR A 289 -12.82 -24.80 57.70
C THR A 289 -12.91 -25.38 56.29
N ALA A 290 -12.23 -26.51 56.07
CA ALA A 290 -12.10 -27.19 54.78
C ALA A 290 -13.46 -27.43 54.11
N CYS A 291 -13.78 -26.63 53.11
CA CYS A 291 -14.99 -26.80 52.32
C CYS A 291 -14.70 -27.71 51.14
N THR A 292 -15.51 -28.75 50.95
CA THR A 292 -15.23 -29.80 49.96
C THR A 292 -15.78 -29.49 48.56
N TRP A 293 -16.81 -28.64 48.38
CA TRP A 293 -17.39 -28.35 47.05
C TRP A 293 -18.12 -26.99 47.01
N SER A 294 -17.92 -26.22 45.94
CA SER A 294 -18.71 -25.03 45.58
C SER A 294 -19.04 -25.09 44.09
N VAL A 295 -20.32 -24.89 43.71
CA VAL A 295 -20.72 -24.78 42.30
C VAL A 295 -21.26 -23.38 42.05
N ILE A 296 -20.75 -22.72 41.02
CA ILE A 296 -21.22 -21.42 40.53
C ILE A 296 -21.94 -21.67 39.21
N TYR A 297 -23.03 -20.97 38.94
CA TYR A 297 -23.74 -21.06 37.67
C TYR A 297 -23.84 -19.68 37.04
N ILE A 298 -23.68 -19.60 35.72
CA ILE A 298 -24.10 -18.45 34.94
C ILE A 298 -25.33 -18.89 34.14
N LEU A 299 -26.41 -18.13 34.19
CA LEU A 299 -27.67 -18.44 33.50
C LEU A 299 -28.03 -17.28 32.57
N ASN A 300 -28.40 -17.63 31.33
CA ASN A 300 -29.11 -16.75 30.40
C ASN A 300 -30.54 -17.31 30.25
N GLY A 301 -31.55 -16.44 30.27
CA GLY A 301 -32.92 -16.70 30.75
C GLY A 301 -33.84 -17.67 30.00
N VAL A 302 -33.43 -18.91 29.70
CA VAL A 302 -34.35 -19.99 29.27
C VAL A 302 -33.97 -21.29 29.98
N GLY A 303 -34.90 -21.85 30.75
CA GLY A 303 -34.63 -22.88 31.75
C GLY A 303 -34.39 -24.29 31.20
N THR A 304 -33.45 -25.02 31.82
CA THR A 304 -33.54 -26.41 32.29
C THR A 304 -32.20 -26.83 32.93
N THR A 305 -32.25 -27.85 33.78
CA THR A 305 -31.21 -28.26 34.74
C THR A 305 -30.38 -29.44 34.21
N PHE A 306 -29.03 -29.37 34.16
CA PHE A 306 -28.15 -30.56 34.12
C PHE A 306 -26.66 -30.25 34.43
N CYS A 307 -25.85 -31.31 34.68
CA CYS A 307 -24.48 -31.29 35.23
C CYS A 307 -23.37 -31.79 34.27
N LEU A 308 -22.20 -31.11 34.36
CA LEU A 308 -20.79 -31.51 34.15
C LEU A 308 -20.17 -31.75 32.75
N GLY A 309 -18.98 -31.15 32.55
CA GLY A 309 -17.92 -31.56 31.61
C GLY A 309 -17.14 -30.39 30.97
N THR A 310 -15.81 -30.37 31.07
CA THR A 310 -14.89 -29.26 30.78
C THR A 310 -14.79 -28.81 29.31
N SER A 311 -14.54 -27.49 29.13
CA SER A 311 -14.48 -26.70 27.89
C SER A 311 -15.84 -26.53 27.19
N VAL A 312 -16.38 -25.31 27.22
CA VAL A 312 -17.69 -24.99 26.63
C VAL A 312 -17.49 -23.96 25.54
N ASN A 313 -17.70 -24.42 24.31
CA ASN A 313 -17.90 -23.59 23.13
C ASN A 313 -19.36 -23.83 22.73
N VAL A 314 -20.25 -22.84 22.88
CA VAL A 314 -21.67 -23.02 22.50
C VAL A 314 -22.24 -21.79 21.82
N VAL A 315 -22.71 -22.05 20.60
CA VAL A 315 -23.64 -21.26 19.79
C VAL A 315 -25.04 -21.45 20.37
N SER A 316 -25.70 -20.37 20.76
CA SER A 316 -27.12 -20.29 21.16
C SER A 316 -27.54 -21.16 22.37
N GLY A 317 -27.65 -20.52 23.55
CA GLY A 317 -28.43 -21.03 24.68
C GLY A 317 -27.63 -21.71 25.80
N VAL A 318 -27.46 -20.97 26.91
CA VAL A 318 -26.92 -21.37 28.22
C VAL A 318 -25.40 -21.67 28.28
N VAL A 319 -24.66 -20.85 29.04
CA VAL A 319 -23.25 -21.08 29.39
C VAL A 319 -23.15 -21.31 30.90
N GLN A 320 -22.93 -22.55 31.33
CA GLN A 320 -22.63 -22.88 32.73
C GLN A 320 -21.11 -23.00 32.93
N MET A 321 -20.60 -22.40 34.02
CA MET A 321 -19.20 -22.48 34.41
C MET A 321 -19.07 -23.07 35.82
N SER A 322 -18.58 -24.30 35.96
CA SER A 322 -18.30 -24.90 37.28
C SER A 322 -16.79 -24.90 37.55
N ALA A 323 -16.38 -24.39 38.72
CA ALA A 323 -15.02 -24.51 39.23
C ALA A 323 -14.92 -25.76 40.12
N GLY A 324 -14.53 -26.89 39.55
CA GLY A 324 -14.23 -28.10 40.32
C GLY A 324 -12.86 -27.98 40.98
N VAL A 325 -12.82 -27.70 42.29
CA VAL A 325 -11.58 -27.81 43.07
C VAL A 325 -11.41 -29.29 43.44
N GLY A 326 -10.62 -30.01 42.65
CA GLY A 326 -10.34 -31.42 42.88
C GLY A 326 -9.54 -31.62 44.17
N GLY A 327 -10.17 -32.18 45.21
CA GLY A 327 -9.57 -33.01 46.26
C GLY A 327 -8.48 -32.41 47.17
N LEU A 328 -7.99 -31.21 46.92
CA LEU A 328 -6.98 -30.54 47.72
C LEU A 328 -7.64 -29.35 48.38
N THR A 329 -7.65 -29.34 49.72
CA THR A 329 -8.10 -28.20 50.53
C THR A 329 -7.35 -26.95 50.07
N PRO A 330 -8.00 -26.01 49.37
CA PRO A 330 -7.32 -24.81 48.93
C PRO A 330 -6.88 -24.02 50.18
N PRO A 331 -5.70 -23.37 50.16
CA PRO A 331 -5.29 -22.52 51.26
C PRO A 331 -6.34 -21.43 51.51
N ARG A 332 -6.57 -21.08 52.78
CA ARG A 332 -7.41 -19.94 53.18
C ARG A 332 -7.02 -18.73 52.32
N TYR A 333 -8.00 -17.99 51.81
CA TYR A 333 -7.82 -16.83 50.91
C TYR A 333 -7.38 -17.13 49.46
N SER A 334 -7.71 -18.31 48.92
CA SER A 334 -7.51 -18.55 47.47
C SER A 334 -8.50 -17.72 46.64
N ILE A 335 -7.97 -16.86 45.75
CA ILE A 335 -8.76 -16.14 44.75
C ILE A 335 -8.92 -17.04 43.52
N ILE A 336 -10.15 -17.36 43.15
CA ILE A 336 -10.48 -18.12 41.95
C ILE A 336 -11.05 -17.14 40.92
N PRO A 337 -10.34 -16.87 39.81
CA PRO A 337 -10.87 -16.01 38.75
C PRO A 337 -11.93 -16.76 37.94
N LEU A 338 -13.14 -16.20 37.88
CA LEU A 338 -14.18 -16.67 36.97
C LEU A 338 -14.13 -15.86 35.67
N ASN A 339 -13.92 -16.55 34.54
CA ASN A 339 -13.81 -15.97 33.19
C ASN A 339 -14.95 -16.46 32.29
N ALA A 340 -15.98 -15.65 32.06
CA ALA A 340 -17.11 -16.03 31.22
C ALA A 340 -17.12 -15.21 29.92
N SER A 341 -17.16 -15.89 28.77
CA SER A 341 -17.21 -15.26 27.45
C SER A 341 -18.44 -15.74 26.68
N PHE A 342 -19.17 -14.82 26.05
CA PHE A 342 -20.36 -15.14 25.26
C PHE A 342 -20.57 -14.12 24.15
N SER A 343 -21.07 -14.60 23.02
CA SER A 343 -21.50 -13.77 21.90
C SER A 343 -23.01 -13.59 21.95
N LEU A 344 -23.46 -12.35 22.07
CA LEU A 344 -24.86 -11.96 22.11
C LEU A 344 -25.28 -11.39 20.77
N THR A 345 -26.36 -11.91 20.20
CA THR A 345 -27.05 -11.33 19.06
C THR A 345 -27.99 -10.19 19.51
N ALA A 346 -28.60 -9.48 18.57
CA ALA A 346 -29.69 -8.54 18.81
C ALA A 346 -30.70 -9.00 19.88
N GLY A 347 -31.10 -8.08 20.77
CA GLY A 347 -32.09 -8.31 21.82
C GLY A 347 -31.62 -7.95 23.22
N THR A 348 -32.52 -8.06 24.19
CA THR A 348 -32.21 -7.88 25.61
C THR A 348 -31.88 -9.21 26.24
N HIS A 349 -30.67 -9.31 26.79
CA HIS A 349 -30.14 -10.50 27.46
C HIS A 349 -29.98 -10.20 28.94
N THR A 350 -30.47 -11.10 29.78
CA THR A 350 -30.25 -11.03 31.23
C THR A 350 -29.25 -12.09 31.63
N ILE A 351 -28.14 -11.66 32.21
CA ILE A 351 -27.05 -12.53 32.61
C ILE A 351 -27.01 -12.57 34.11
N LYS A 352 -27.07 -13.79 34.65
CA LYS A 352 -27.17 -14.00 36.09
C LYS A 352 -26.01 -14.86 36.55
N LEU A 353 -25.28 -14.39 37.55
CA LEU A 353 -24.40 -15.24 38.34
C LEU A 353 -25.18 -15.75 39.54
N ARG A 354 -25.33 -17.07 39.67
CA ARG A 354 -25.97 -17.70 40.82
C ARG A 354 -24.94 -18.48 41.62
N ALA A 355 -24.98 -18.24 42.92
CA ALA A 355 -24.24 -19.04 43.88
C ALA A 355 -25.03 -20.35 44.09
N GLY A 356 -24.38 -21.50 43.91
CA GLY A 356 -24.98 -22.82 44.06
C GLY A 356 -24.96 -23.35 45.49
N LEU A 357 -24.81 -24.66 45.64
CA LEU A 357 -24.82 -25.35 46.92
C LEU A 357 -23.56 -25.00 47.72
N PHE A 358 -23.71 -24.47 48.94
CA PHE A 358 -22.61 -24.25 49.89
C PHE A 358 -22.87 -25.02 51.17
N ALA A 359 -21.82 -25.60 51.76
CA ALA A 359 -21.91 -26.08 53.12
C ALA A 359 -22.18 -24.89 54.08
N ALA A 360 -22.89 -25.15 55.18
CA ALA A 360 -23.22 -24.13 56.16
C ALA A 360 -21.95 -23.45 56.71
N GLY A 361 -22.02 -22.13 56.91
CA GLY A 361 -20.89 -21.33 57.42
C GLY A 361 -19.90 -20.82 56.38
N ASN A 362 -20.16 -21.01 55.07
CA ASN A 362 -19.34 -20.42 54.01
C ASN A 362 -19.62 -18.94 53.74
N VAL A 363 -18.55 -18.15 53.60
CA VAL A 363 -18.59 -16.75 53.18
C VAL A 363 -17.84 -16.65 51.86
N LEU A 364 -18.60 -16.38 50.79
CA LEU A 364 -18.03 -15.99 49.52
C LEU A 364 -17.91 -14.47 49.49
N THR A 365 -16.70 -13.99 49.23
CA THR A 365 -16.44 -12.58 49.03
C THR A 365 -16.08 -12.39 47.55
N MET A 366 -16.85 -11.56 46.84
CA MET A 366 -16.39 -11.03 45.55
C MET A 366 -15.33 -9.98 45.86
N SER A 367 -14.07 -10.24 45.49
CA SER A 367 -13.00 -9.28 45.73
C SER A 367 -13.11 -8.10 44.76
N GLY A 368 -12.40 -7.01 45.04
CA GLY A 368 -12.27 -5.90 44.10
C GLY A 368 -11.69 -6.35 42.75
N GLY A 369 -11.93 -5.56 41.71
CA GLY A 369 -11.40 -5.82 40.36
C GLY A 369 -12.31 -6.66 39.45
N ASN A 370 -13.61 -6.77 39.73
CA ASN A 370 -14.56 -7.38 38.79
C ASN A 370 -14.73 -6.48 37.57
N THR A 371 -14.53 -7.01 36.36
CA THR A 371 -14.63 -6.24 35.12
C THR A 371 -15.49 -6.95 34.09
N LYS A 372 -16.28 -6.18 33.34
CA LYS A 372 -17.01 -6.58 32.13
C LYS A 372 -16.39 -5.88 30.93
N VAL A 373 -16.00 -6.64 29.92
CA VAL A 373 -15.52 -6.13 28.63
C VAL A 373 -16.50 -6.52 27.53
N ILE A 374 -17.08 -5.54 26.85
CA ILE A 374 -17.99 -5.72 25.71
C ILE A 374 -17.26 -5.29 24.44
N LYS A 375 -17.07 -6.20 23.49
CA LYS A 375 -16.62 -5.91 22.12
C LYS A 375 -17.84 -5.87 21.21
N LYS A 376 -18.05 -4.76 20.50
CA LYS A 376 -19.24 -4.52 19.68
C LYS A 376 -18.92 -4.63 18.20
N TYR A 377 -19.67 -5.46 17.50
CA TYR A 377 -19.56 -5.68 16.06
C TYR A 377 -20.86 -5.28 15.40
N LYS A 378 -20.81 -4.58 14.26
CA LYS A 378 -22.01 -4.35 13.44
C LYS A 378 -22.31 -5.59 12.60
N THR A 379 -23.57 -6.00 12.59
CA THR A 379 -24.13 -6.94 11.62
C THR A 379 -24.82 -6.18 10.50
N ALA A 380 -24.93 -6.83 9.35
CA ALA A 380 -25.71 -6.33 8.22
C ALA A 380 -27.19 -6.13 8.57
#